data_AF-A0A1M6KZ49-F1
#
_entry.id   AF-A0A1M6KZ49-F1
#
_cell.length_a   1.000
_cell.length_b   1.000
_cell.length_c   1.000
_cell.angle_alpha   90.00
_cell.angle_beta   90.00
_cell.angle_gamma   90.00
#
_symmetry.space_group_name_H-M   'P 1'
#
loop_
_entity.id
_entity.type
_entity.pdbx_description
1 polymer ?
#
loop_
_entity_poly.entity_id
_entity_poly.type
_entity_poly.pdbx_seq_one_letter_code
_entity_poly.pdbx_strand_id
1 'polypeptide(L)'
;MADNTALAEQLLADIRPNLGITWIDPETDKNLTGMIKRGMARLQEIAGVPLVFTEEDLPRSLLFDYCRYANSHALEMFEINFAGELLSLHIKGQVQAASAITSSEVTT
;
A
#
# COMPACT_ATOMS: atom_id res chain seq x y z
N MET A 1 -0.55 7.04 -15.96
CA MET A 1 -0.68 6.09 -14.84
C MET A 1 0.67 5.41 -14.73
N ALA A 2 1.43 5.69 -13.67
CA ALA A 2 2.76 5.11 -13.50
C ALA A 2 2.66 3.58 -13.59
N ASP A 3 3.66 2.93 -14.16
CA ASP A 3 3.66 1.49 -14.40
C ASP A 3 3.74 0.73 -13.06
N ASN A 4 2.58 0.58 -12.42
CA ASN A 4 2.40 -0.13 -11.16
C ASN A 4 2.66 -1.65 -11.30
N THR A 5 2.95 -2.14 -12.52
CA THR A 5 3.22 -3.55 -12.77
C THR A 5 4.63 -3.92 -12.32
N ALA A 6 5.65 -3.18 -12.74
CA ALA A 6 7.03 -3.43 -12.34
C ALA A 6 7.22 -3.29 -10.81
N LEU A 7 6.58 -2.29 -10.20
CA LEU A 7 6.61 -2.12 -8.74
C LEU A 7 5.90 -3.26 -8.02
N ALA A 8 4.76 -3.73 -8.53
CA ALA A 8 4.07 -4.87 -7.93
C ALA A 8 4.89 -6.17 -8.00
N GLU A 9 5.63 -6.38 -9.10
CA GLU A 9 6.55 -7.52 -9.23
C GLU A 9 7.72 -7.44 -8.23
N GLN A 10 8.27 -6.25 -8.01
CA GLN A 10 9.28 -6.04 -6.97
C GLN A 10 8.72 -6.35 -5.59
N LEU A 11 7.53 -5.85 -5.26
CA LEU A 11 6.86 -6.08 -3.97
C LEU A 11 6.45 -7.54 -3.77
N LEU A 12 6.11 -8.25 -4.85
CA LEU A 12 5.78 -9.68 -4.80
C LEU A 12 6.93 -10.51 -4.22
N ALA A 13 8.17 -10.18 -4.60
CA ALA A 13 9.36 -10.89 -4.11
C ALA A 13 9.51 -10.79 -2.58
N ASP A 14 9.04 -9.70 -1.97
CA ASP A 14 9.11 -9.46 -0.52
C ASP A 14 7.85 -9.97 0.20
N ILE A 15 6.66 -9.80 -0.38
CA ILE A 15 5.38 -10.18 0.23
C ILE A 15 5.19 -11.69 0.23
N ARG A 16 5.57 -12.39 -0.84
CA ARG A 16 5.42 -13.85 -0.92
C ARG A 16 6.10 -14.58 0.26
N PRO A 17 7.40 -14.36 0.58
CA PRO A 17 8.02 -14.98 1.74
C PRO A 17 7.43 -14.47 3.07
N ASN A 18 6.96 -13.22 3.14
CA ASN A 18 6.27 -12.71 4.34
C ASN A 18 4.98 -13.49 4.65
N LEU A 19 4.27 -13.96 3.62
CA LEU A 19 3.09 -14.82 3.76
C LEU A 19 3.42 -16.29 4.04
N GLY A 20 4.70 -16.66 4.16
CA GLY A 20 5.14 -18.04 4.33
C GLY A 20 5.03 -18.90 3.07
N ILE A 21 4.82 -18.28 1.90
CA ILE A 21 4.74 -18.97 0.61
C ILE A 21 6.17 -19.14 0.08
N THR A 22 6.63 -20.38 0.00
CA THR A 22 8.03 -20.70 -0.37
C THR A 22 8.19 -21.24 -1.79
N TRP A 23 7.09 -21.58 -2.46
CA TRP A 23 7.10 -22.07 -3.83
C TRP A 23 6.84 -20.94 -4.83
N ILE A 24 7.30 -21.15 -6.06
CA ILE A 24 7.03 -20.26 -7.19
C ILE A 24 5.98 -20.93 -8.05
N ASP A 25 4.82 -20.30 -8.16
CA ASP A 25 3.70 -20.79 -8.96
C ASP A 25 3.06 -19.60 -9.70
N PRO A 26 2.92 -19.67 -11.04
CA PRO A 26 2.41 -18.55 -11.84
C PRO A 26 1.00 -18.10 -11.45
N GLU A 27 0.13 -19.02 -11.00
CA GLU A 27 -1.23 -18.67 -10.59
C GLU A 27 -1.23 -17.94 -9.24
N THR A 28 -0.47 -18.45 -8.28
CA THR A 28 -0.23 -17.82 -6.97
C THR A 28 0.38 -16.43 -7.14
N ASP A 29 1.43 -16.30 -7.95
CA ASP A 29 2.11 -15.03 -8.21
C ASP A 29 1.16 -14.02 -8.89
N LYS A 30 0.31 -14.47 -9.83
CA LYS A 30 -0.73 -13.63 -10.44
C LYS A 30 -1.76 -13.16 -9.42
N ASN A 31 -2.22 -14.04 -8.53
CA ASN A 31 -3.20 -13.71 -7.50
C ASN A 31 -2.64 -12.71 -6.49
N LEU A 32 -1.42 -12.95 -5.99
CA LEU A 32 -0.71 -12.04 -5.08
C LEU A 32 -0.45 -10.69 -5.74
N THR A 33 0.00 -10.66 -7.00
CA THR A 33 0.18 -9.41 -7.76
C THR A 33 -1.13 -8.62 -7.85
N GLY A 34 -2.26 -9.31 -8.05
CA GLY A 34 -3.59 -8.69 -8.03
C GLY A 34 -3.95 -8.09 -6.66
N MET A 35 -3.63 -8.79 -5.56
CA MET A 35 -3.82 -8.29 -4.20
C MET A 35 -2.96 -7.05 -3.92
N ILE A 36 -1.69 -7.08 -4.32
CA ILE A 36 -0.75 -5.96 -4.19
C ILE A 36 -1.28 -4.72 -4.91
N LYS A 37 -1.67 -4.86 -6.18
CA LYS A 37 -2.21 -3.74 -6.97
C LYS A 37 -3.46 -3.14 -6.33
N ARG A 38 -4.38 -3.97 -5.81
CA ARG A 38 -5.58 -3.49 -5.10
C ARG A 38 -5.24 -2.80 -3.79
N GLY A 39 -4.33 -3.36 -2.99
CA GLY A 39 -3.88 -2.78 -1.73
C GLY A 39 -3.21 -1.42 -1.94
N MET A 40 -2.31 -1.31 -2.92
CA MET A 40 -1.68 -0.04 -3.28
C MET A 40 -2.72 1.00 -3.68
N ALA A 41 -3.67 0.66 -4.56
CA ALA A 41 -4.73 1.57 -4.98
C ALA A 41 -5.60 2.04 -3.80
N ARG A 42 -5.96 1.11 -2.90
CA ARG A 42 -6.77 1.42 -1.70
C ARG A 42 -6.03 2.36 -0.74
N LEU A 43 -4.77 2.07 -0.42
CA LEU A 43 -3.97 2.92 0.46
C LEU A 43 -3.71 4.30 -0.15
N GLN A 44 -3.49 4.33 -1.47
CA GLN A 44 -3.31 5.56 -2.25
C GLN A 44 -4.56 6.45 -2.21
N GLU A 45 -5.75 5.85 -2.30
CA GLU A 45 -7.03 6.53 -2.14
C GLU A 45 -7.20 7.09 -0.72
N ILE A 46 -6.89 6.30 0.32
CA ILE A 46 -7.01 6.72 1.73
C ILE A 46 -6.08 7.89 2.04
N ALA A 47 -4.83 7.83 1.59
CA ALA A 47 -3.85 8.89 1.84
C ALA A 47 -4.18 10.19 1.11
N GLY A 48 -4.78 10.11 -0.08
CA GLY A 48 -5.08 11.29 -0.92
C GLY A 48 -3.85 11.96 -1.54
N VAL A 49 -2.64 11.42 -1.33
CA VAL A 49 -1.37 11.89 -1.90
C VAL A 49 -0.51 10.71 -2.35
N PRO A 50 0.31 10.82 -3.41
CA PRO A 50 1.16 9.73 -3.89
C PRO A 50 1.97 9.05 -2.77
N LEU A 51 1.89 7.73 -2.68
CA LEU A 51 2.59 6.92 -1.67
C LEU A 51 3.79 6.19 -2.26
N VAL A 52 4.81 6.00 -1.43
CA VAL A 52 6.00 5.18 -1.71
C VAL A 52 5.89 3.88 -0.92
N PHE A 53 5.96 2.73 -1.61
CA PHE A 53 5.84 1.39 -1.01
C PHE A 53 7.18 0.64 -0.94
N THR A 54 8.27 1.26 -1.40
CA THR A 54 9.62 0.67 -1.40
C THR A 54 10.38 0.95 -0.10
N GLU A 55 9.93 1.92 0.70
CA GLU A 55 10.55 2.29 1.97
C GLU A 55 9.89 1.55 3.13
N GLU A 56 10.68 1.15 4.12
CA GLU A 56 10.23 0.48 5.36
C GLU A 56 9.53 1.48 6.30
N ASP A 57 8.37 1.99 5.88
CA ASP A 57 7.50 2.88 6.64
C ASP A 57 6.03 2.38 6.61
N LEU A 58 5.14 3.15 7.23
CA LEU A 58 3.72 2.85 7.39
C LEU A 58 3.01 2.38 6.10
N PRO A 59 3.19 3.00 4.91
CA PRO A 59 2.51 2.55 3.69
C PRO A 59 2.88 1.12 3.29
N ARG A 60 4.15 0.74 3.43
CA ARG A 60 4.65 -0.60 3.09
C ARG A 60 4.15 -1.63 4.09
N SER A 61 4.24 -1.34 5.40
CA SER A 61 3.69 -2.22 6.44
C SER A 61 2.20 -2.49 6.25
N LEU A 62 1.41 -1.45 5.99
CA LEU A 62 -0.02 -1.59 5.73
C LEU A 62 -0.32 -2.40 4.46
N LEU A 63 0.51 -2.29 3.42
CA LEU A 63 0.34 -3.09 2.21
C LEU A 63 0.58 -4.59 2.47
N PHE A 64 1.56 -4.92 3.30
CA PHE A 64 1.85 -6.30 3.69
C PHE A 64 0.69 -6.89 4.50
N ASP A 65 0.19 -6.13 5.49
CA ASP A 65 -0.99 -6.54 6.24
C ASP A 65 -2.22 -6.67 5.35
N TYR A 66 -2.46 -5.72 4.44
CA TYR A 66 -3.54 -5.84 3.46
C TYR A 66 -3.44 -7.15 2.68
N CYS A 67 -2.25 -7.49 2.17
CA CYS A 67 -2.03 -8.72 1.41
C CYS A 67 -2.23 -9.97 2.28
N ARG A 68 -1.82 -9.93 3.56
CA ARG A 68 -2.04 -11.02 4.52
C ARG A 68 -3.53 -11.29 4.77
N TYR A 69 -4.33 -10.26 4.97
CA TYR A 69 -5.77 -10.40 5.15
C TYR A 69 -6.48 -10.80 3.85
N ALA A 70 -6.09 -10.23 2.71
CA ALA A 70 -6.64 -10.59 1.40
C ALA A 70 -6.39 -12.07 1.05
N ASN A 71 -5.17 -12.56 1.30
CA ASN A 71 -4.81 -13.97 1.07
C ASN A 71 -5.55 -14.91 2.04
N SER A 72 -5.87 -14.44 3.24
CA SER A 72 -6.61 -15.21 4.25
C SER A 72 -8.14 -15.12 4.11
N HIS A 73 -8.64 -14.51 3.02
CA HIS A 73 -10.08 -14.28 2.79
C HIS A 73 -10.78 -13.53 3.93
N ALA A 74 -10.08 -12.62 4.61
CA ALA A 74 -10.58 -11.87 5.76
C ALA A 74 -10.40 -10.36 5.55
N LEU A 75 -10.45 -9.88 4.30
CA LEU A 75 -10.12 -8.50 3.96
C LEU A 75 -11.00 -7.47 4.70
N GLU A 76 -12.23 -7.82 5.01
CA GLU A 76 -13.16 -7.03 5.82
C GLU A 76 -12.63 -6.69 7.22
N MET A 77 -11.77 -7.54 7.78
CA MET A 77 -11.16 -7.33 9.09
C MET A 77 -9.96 -6.39 9.03
N PHE A 78 -9.34 -6.20 7.85
CA PHE A 78 -8.19 -5.30 7.70
C PHE A 78 -8.57 -3.86 8.05
N GLU A 79 -9.66 -3.35 7.48
CA GLU A 79 -10.07 -1.96 7.72
C GLU A 79 -10.48 -1.70 9.18
N ILE A 80 -11.00 -2.73 9.87
CA ILE A 80 -11.36 -2.65 11.29
C ILE A 80 -10.09 -2.66 12.15
N ASN A 81 -9.18 -3.61 11.90
CA ASN A 81 -8.01 -3.84 12.75
C ASN A 81 -6.94 -2.75 12.60
N PHE A 82 -6.87 -2.10 11.44
CA PHE A 82 -5.91 -1.04 11.14
C PHE A 82 -6.57 0.34 11.02
N ALA A 83 -7.78 0.53 11.56
CA ALA A 83 -8.51 1.79 11.45
C ALA A 83 -7.68 3.00 11.95
N GLY A 84 -6.90 2.83 13.02
CA GLY A 84 -6.05 3.88 13.57
C GLY A 84 -4.87 4.23 12.67
N GLU A 85 -4.23 3.23 12.07
CA GLU A 85 -3.12 3.37 11.13
C GLU A 85 -3.59 3.97 9.81
N LEU A 86 -4.76 3.56 9.31
CA LEU A 86 -5.39 4.13 8.12
C LEU A 86 -5.75 5.61 8.34
N LEU A 87 -6.29 5.95 9.51
CA LEU A 87 -6.54 7.35 9.88
C LEU A 87 -5.22 8.15 9.96
N SER A 88 -4.18 7.56 10.55
CA SER A 88 -2.85 8.19 10.63
C SER A 88 -2.25 8.43 9.25
N LEU A 89 -2.39 7.46 8.33
CA LEU A 89 -1.99 7.58 6.93
C LEU A 89 -2.73 8.73 6.24
N HIS A 90 -4.06 8.80 6.42
CA HIS A 90 -4.87 9.88 5.87
C HIS A 90 -4.40 11.25 6.39
N ILE A 91 -4.25 11.41 7.71
CA ILE A 91 -3.83 12.68 8.32
C ILE A 91 -2.44 13.10 7.83
N LYS A 92 -1.47 12.17 7.79
CA LYS A 92 -0.12 12.44 7.25
C LYS A 92 -0.21 12.94 5.80
N GLY A 93 -1.05 12.30 4.98
CA GLY A 93 -1.28 12.72 3.60
C GLY A 93 -1.87 14.13 3.49
N GLN A 94 -2.86 14.48 4.30
CA GLN A 94 -3.44 15.82 4.32
C GLN A 94 -2.44 16.89 4.76
N VAL A 95 -1.59 16.60 5.75
CA VAL A 95 -0.52 17.51 6.19
C VAL A 95 0.50 17.74 5.07
N GLN A 96 0.88 16.70 4.33
CA GLN A 96 1.77 16.81 3.18
C GLN A 96 1.14 17.62 2.04
N ALA A 97 -0.14 17.41 1.76
CA ALA A 97 -0.85 18.19 0.76
C ALA A 97 -0.92 19.69 1.13
N ALA A 98 -1.19 19.99 2.40
CA ALA A 98 -1.26 21.37 2.89
C ALA A 98 0.11 22.08 2.85
N SER A 99 1.19 21.41 3.24
CA SER A 99 2.54 22.00 3.21
C SER A 99 3.03 22.29 1.79
N ALA A 100 2.58 21.51 0.80
CA ALA A 100 2.84 21.79 -0.61
C ALA A 100 2.15 23.09 -1.08
N ILE A 101 0.94 23.39 -0.59
CA ILE A 101 0.20 24.62 -0.93
C ILE A 101 0.88 25.86 -0.36
N THR A 102 1.30 25.83 0.91
CA THR A 102 1.95 26.98 1.57
C THR A 102 3.29 27.34 0.92
N SER A 103 4.01 26.35 0.36
CA SER A 103 5.29 26.57 -0.33
C SER A 103 5.14 27.31 -1.67
N SER A 104 3.94 27.29 -2.28
CA SER A 104 3.66 27.98 -3.55
C SER A 104 3.20 29.44 -3.39
N GLU A 105 2.74 29.88 -2.21
CA GLU A 105 2.19 31.24 -2.02
C GLU A 105 3.23 32.29 -1.61
N VAL A 106 4.48 31.90 -1.30
CA VAL A 106 5.51 32.82 -0.77
C VAL A 106 6.35 33.50 -1.87
N THR A 107 6.06 33.28 -3.16
CA THR A 107 6.88 33.80 -4.29
C THR A 107 6.21 34.94 -5.10
N THR A 108 5.26 35.69 -4.54
CA THR A 108 4.71 36.91 -5.19
C THR A 108 4.74 38.09 -4.25
#